data_AF-A0A7S0XU10-F1
#
_entry.id   AF-A0A7S0XU10-F1
#
_cell.length_a   1.000
_cell.length_b   1.000
_cell.length_c   1.000
_cell.angle_alpha   90.00
_cell.angle_beta   90.00
_cell.angle_gamma   90.00
#
_symmetry.space_group_name_H-M   'P 1'
#
loop_
_entity.id
_entity.type
_entity.pdbx_description
1 polymer ?
#
loop_
_entity_poly.entity_id
_entity_poly.type
_entity_poly.pdbx_seq_one_letter_code
_entity_poly.pdbx_strand_id
1 'polypeptide(L)'
;QNRISMSGGGARVDRQPLVRSATMTSSSNSKPHAPPLLQRQSSAPGLRKGGSSSLSRTSHSHPITVSPVSKTGSGRLGLCYCPGKNLVREGIKWERDLDIDLRDMKERHRVDVVVCLLSPAELRSLGVRRDYCESVVKSGMELIMHPIIEMAAPDDIGSARELVERVVGELAKGKRVVMHC
;
A
#
# COMPACT_ATOMS: atom_id res chain seq x y z
N GLN A 1 -28.97 -6.10 -38.31
CA GLN A 1 -29.76 -4.96 -37.78
C GLN A 1 -30.79 -5.52 -36.81
N ASN A 2 -30.83 -5.09 -35.55
CA ASN A 2 -32.08 -5.08 -34.77
C ASN A 2 -31.93 -4.08 -33.59
N ARG A 3 -32.99 -3.33 -33.28
CA ARG A 3 -33.03 -2.39 -32.14
C ARG A 3 -34.00 -2.94 -31.09
N ILE A 4 -33.62 -2.88 -29.81
CA ILE A 4 -34.55 -2.72 -28.69
C ILE A 4 -33.99 -1.60 -27.81
N SER A 5 -34.87 -0.77 -27.23
CA SER A 5 -34.53 0.55 -26.67
C SER A 5 -35.03 0.74 -25.24
N MET A 6 -34.29 1.55 -24.47
CA MET A 6 -34.77 2.55 -23.49
C MET A 6 -35.88 2.19 -22.50
N SER A 7 -35.55 2.10 -21.19
CA SER A 7 -36.23 2.72 -20.02
C SER A 7 -35.82 2.00 -18.71
N GLY A 8 -35.86 2.61 -17.51
CA GLY A 8 -36.11 4.01 -17.14
C GLY A 8 -36.22 4.18 -15.60
N GLY A 9 -36.19 5.43 -15.09
CA GLY A 9 -36.39 5.77 -13.65
C GLY A 9 -35.14 5.57 -12.76
N GLY A 10 -34.95 6.25 -11.63
CA GLY A 10 -35.87 7.03 -10.78
C GLY A 10 -36.12 6.29 -9.46
N ALA A 11 -35.95 6.85 -8.25
CA ALA A 11 -35.70 8.24 -7.84
C ALA A 11 -34.94 8.34 -6.50
N ARG A 12 -34.66 9.57 -6.03
CA ARG A 12 -34.07 9.88 -4.70
C ARG A 12 -35.10 9.71 -3.56
N VAL A 13 -34.63 9.44 -2.35
CA VAL A 13 -35.28 9.89 -1.10
C VAL A 13 -34.23 10.34 -0.08
N ASP A 14 -34.12 11.65 0.15
CA ASP A 14 -33.42 12.24 1.29
C ASP A 14 -34.33 12.24 2.53
N ARG A 15 -33.82 11.82 3.71
CA ARG A 15 -34.42 12.10 5.03
C ARG A 15 -33.38 12.23 6.16
N GLN A 16 -32.87 13.44 6.34
CA GLN A 16 -32.57 14.01 7.67
C GLN A 16 -33.71 14.98 8.05
N PRO A 17 -33.65 15.74 9.17
CA PRO A 17 -33.07 15.49 10.51
C PRO A 17 -34.16 15.59 11.60
N LEU A 18 -33.84 15.48 12.90
CA LEU A 18 -34.41 16.36 13.96
C LEU A 18 -33.73 16.19 15.36
N VAL A 19 -33.17 17.30 15.90
CA VAL A 19 -33.20 17.85 17.29
C VAL A 19 -33.00 16.92 18.54
N ARG A 20 -32.75 17.39 19.79
CA ARG A 20 -32.85 18.73 20.43
C ARG A 20 -31.94 18.84 21.68
N SER A 21 -31.74 20.07 22.17
CA SER A 21 -30.90 20.41 23.34
C SER A 21 -31.64 20.53 24.68
N ALA A 22 -30.91 20.37 25.79
CA ALA A 22 -31.19 20.89 27.15
C ALA A 22 -29.82 21.06 27.89
N THR A 23 -29.40 22.18 28.49
CA THR A 23 -29.90 22.98 29.65
C THR A 23 -30.02 22.19 30.95
N MET A 24 -29.61 22.61 32.16
CA MET A 24 -28.79 23.69 32.76
C MET A 24 -29.29 23.81 34.22
N THR A 25 -28.42 23.73 35.26
CA THR A 25 -28.60 24.19 36.68
C THR A 25 -27.41 23.68 37.53
N SER A 26 -26.50 24.51 38.09
CA SER A 26 -26.57 25.26 39.37
C SER A 26 -26.81 24.36 40.60
N SER A 27 -25.90 24.21 41.60
CA SER A 27 -25.38 25.22 42.57
C SER A 27 -24.42 24.52 43.59
N SER A 28 -23.66 25.12 44.52
CA SER A 28 -23.18 26.50 44.82
C SER A 28 -22.22 26.51 46.04
N ASN A 29 -21.39 27.56 46.23
CA ASN A 29 -20.62 27.93 47.46
C ASN A 29 -19.42 27.02 47.85
N SER A 30 -18.34 27.45 48.55
CA SER A 30 -18.01 28.73 49.25
C SER A 30 -16.51 29.12 49.10
N LYS A 31 -16.13 30.34 49.55
CA LYS A 31 -14.75 30.88 49.73
C LYS A 31 -14.57 31.38 51.19
N PRO A 32 -13.38 31.83 51.71
CA PRO A 32 -12.10 32.23 51.08
C PRO A 32 -10.91 31.32 51.56
N HIS A 33 -9.61 31.68 51.72
CA HIS A 33 -8.79 32.91 51.67
C HIS A 33 -7.30 32.60 51.28
N ALA A 34 -6.39 33.60 51.34
CA ALA A 34 -4.93 33.51 51.06
C ALA A 34 -4.16 34.61 51.88
N PRO A 35 -2.85 34.94 51.69
CA PRO A 35 -1.75 34.36 50.88
C PRO A 35 -0.44 34.20 51.74
N PRO A 36 0.80 34.50 51.27
CA PRO A 36 1.63 33.93 50.18
C PRO A 36 2.92 33.23 50.70
N LEU A 37 3.75 32.65 49.82
CA LEU A 37 5.24 32.70 49.91
C LEU A 37 5.94 32.27 48.60
N LEU A 38 7.29 32.30 48.58
CA LEU A 38 8.15 32.42 47.38
C LEU A 38 8.25 31.19 46.43
N GLN A 39 8.66 31.49 45.19
CA GLN A 39 9.08 30.54 44.16
C GLN A 39 10.32 29.73 44.55
N ARG A 40 10.40 28.48 44.05
CA ARG A 40 11.65 27.95 43.49
C ARG A 40 11.38 26.92 42.39
N GLN A 41 12.00 27.10 41.22
CA GLN A 41 11.96 26.13 40.13
C GLN A 41 13.04 25.06 40.34
N SER A 42 12.74 23.79 40.06
CA SER A 42 13.75 22.77 39.72
C SER A 42 13.12 21.60 38.97
N SER A 43 13.51 21.44 37.71
CA SER A 43 13.03 20.43 36.76
C SER A 43 13.34 18.99 37.18
N ALA A 44 12.37 18.09 37.01
CA ALA A 44 12.59 16.65 36.96
C ALA A 44 11.74 16.02 35.84
N PRO A 45 12.24 15.93 34.58
CA PRO A 45 11.53 15.24 33.51
C PRO A 45 11.39 13.75 33.85
N GLY A 46 10.16 13.25 33.93
CA GLY A 46 9.90 11.84 34.26
C GLY A 46 10.57 10.88 33.27
N LEU A 47 10.88 9.67 33.75
CA LEU A 47 11.48 8.59 32.95
C LEU A 47 10.70 8.41 31.63
N ARG A 48 11.31 8.84 30.53
CA ARG A 48 10.83 8.49 29.19
C ARG A 48 10.97 6.98 29.04
N LYS A 49 9.86 6.24 29.12
CA LYS A 49 9.81 4.87 28.61
C LYS A 49 10.40 4.92 27.20
N GLY A 50 11.47 4.17 26.97
CA GLY A 50 12.16 4.15 25.69
C GLY A 50 11.16 3.80 24.59
N GLY A 51 10.84 4.77 23.74
CA GLY A 51 9.93 4.54 22.63
C GLY A 51 10.57 3.52 21.71
N SER A 52 9.91 2.37 21.52
CA SER A 52 10.27 1.45 20.45
C SER A 52 10.10 2.19 19.13
N SER A 53 11.21 2.71 18.59
CA SER A 53 11.23 3.40 17.32
C SER A 53 11.05 2.37 16.22
N SER A 54 9.79 2.10 15.86
CA SER A 54 9.43 1.23 14.74
C SER A 54 10.23 1.65 13.52
N LEU A 55 11.08 0.76 13.01
CA LEU A 55 12.00 1.08 11.91
C LEU A 55 11.17 1.41 10.66
N SER A 56 11.10 2.69 10.29
CA SER A 56 10.34 3.13 9.12
C SER A 56 11.17 2.98 7.83
N ARG A 57 10.57 2.35 6.82
CA ARG A 57 11.15 2.11 5.50
C ARG A 57 10.29 2.78 4.43
N THR A 58 10.78 3.90 3.91
CA THR A 58 10.15 4.63 2.81
C THR A 58 10.85 4.32 1.48
N SER A 59 10.23 4.71 0.36
CA SER A 59 10.87 4.63 -0.97
C SER A 59 12.09 5.54 -1.12
N HIS A 60 12.29 6.51 -0.22
CA HIS A 60 13.50 7.34 -0.17
C HIS A 60 14.61 6.75 0.72
N SER A 61 14.27 6.31 1.94
CA SER A 61 15.28 5.78 2.87
C SER A 61 15.70 4.36 2.54
N HIS A 62 14.81 3.58 1.93
CA HIS A 62 15.03 2.22 1.46
C HIS A 62 14.44 2.10 0.04
N PRO A 63 15.14 2.62 -0.99
CA PRO A 63 14.70 2.55 -2.38
C PRO A 63 14.42 1.11 -2.82
N ILE A 64 13.48 0.91 -3.74
CA ILE A 64 13.11 -0.45 -4.15
C ILE A 64 14.29 -1.12 -4.86
N THR A 65 14.55 -2.37 -4.51
CA THR A 65 15.63 -3.19 -5.07
C THR A 65 15.04 -4.40 -5.80
N VAL A 66 15.71 -4.83 -6.86
CA VAL A 66 15.38 -6.04 -7.60
C VAL A 66 16.50 -7.05 -7.35
N SER A 67 16.21 -8.10 -6.59
CA SER A 67 17.10 -9.23 -6.36
C SER A 67 17.16 -10.09 -7.62
N PRO A 68 18.33 -10.29 -8.26
CA PRO A 68 18.43 -11.10 -9.47
C PRO A 68 18.18 -12.59 -9.17
N VAL A 69 17.39 -13.24 -10.01
CA VAL A 69 17.11 -14.69 -9.92
C VAL A 69 17.75 -15.44 -11.09
N SER A 70 17.53 -15.00 -12.32
CA SER A 70 18.05 -15.70 -13.51
C SER A 70 18.30 -14.79 -14.71
N LYS A 71 18.97 -15.34 -15.73
CA LYS A 71 19.36 -14.68 -16.96
C LYS A 71 19.22 -15.64 -18.13
N THR A 72 18.53 -15.21 -19.18
CA THR A 72 18.44 -15.91 -20.47
C THR A 72 18.88 -14.93 -21.55
N GLY A 73 20.03 -15.18 -22.19
CA GLY A 73 20.60 -14.24 -23.16
C GLY A 73 20.82 -12.83 -22.58
N SER A 74 20.16 -11.84 -23.18
CA SER A 74 20.12 -10.45 -22.70
C SER A 74 19.12 -10.21 -21.55
N GLY A 75 18.09 -11.04 -21.42
CA GLY A 75 16.99 -10.88 -20.45
C GLY A 75 17.38 -11.15 -19.00
N ARG A 76 16.54 -10.70 -18.06
CA ARG A 76 16.73 -10.89 -16.61
C ARG A 76 15.39 -11.16 -15.92
N LEU A 77 15.38 -12.13 -15.03
CA LEU A 77 14.33 -12.30 -14.02
C LEU A 77 14.86 -11.82 -12.67
N GLY A 78 14.04 -11.07 -11.93
CA GLY A 78 14.32 -10.71 -10.55
C GLY A 78 13.06 -10.66 -9.68
N LEU A 79 13.28 -10.58 -8.37
CA LEU A 79 12.24 -10.47 -7.35
C LEU A 79 12.35 -9.12 -6.62
N CYS A 80 11.23 -8.54 -6.27
CA CYS A 80 11.16 -7.43 -5.31
C CYS A 80 9.99 -7.64 -4.33
N TYR A 81 9.90 -6.80 -3.31
CA TYR A 81 8.67 -6.68 -2.52
C TYR A 81 7.61 -5.88 -3.29
N CYS A 82 6.33 -6.08 -3.00
CA CYS A 82 5.24 -5.30 -3.57
C CYS A 82 5.50 -3.77 -3.55
N PRO A 83 5.51 -3.10 -4.73
CA PRO A 83 5.64 -1.65 -4.84
C PRO A 83 4.51 -0.92 -4.09
N GLY A 84 4.85 0.20 -3.44
CA GLY A 84 3.86 1.04 -2.74
C GLY A 84 3.21 0.41 -1.50
N LYS A 85 3.74 -0.71 -0.97
CA LYS A 85 3.22 -1.32 0.27
C LYS A 85 3.35 -0.39 1.49
N ASN A 86 2.26 -0.26 2.24
CA ASN A 86 2.11 0.67 3.36
C ASN A 86 1.41 -0.02 4.54
N LEU A 87 2.19 -0.64 5.42
CA LEU A 87 1.72 -1.42 6.57
C LEU A 87 2.81 -1.58 7.64
N VAL A 88 2.42 -1.98 8.85
CA VAL A 88 3.36 -2.50 9.85
C VAL A 88 3.39 -4.03 9.76
N ARG A 89 4.57 -4.62 9.51
CA ARG A 89 4.81 -6.08 9.55
C ARG A 89 6.13 -6.30 10.30
N GLU A 90 6.17 -7.24 11.25
CA GLU A 90 7.37 -7.58 12.05
C GLU A 90 8.04 -6.39 12.77
N GLY A 91 7.25 -5.42 13.25
CA GLY A 91 7.76 -4.21 13.92
C GLY A 91 8.40 -3.16 12.99
N ILE A 92 8.52 -3.47 11.70
CA ILE A 92 8.95 -2.56 10.65
C ILE A 92 7.72 -1.84 10.09
N LYS A 93 7.79 -0.52 10.03
CA LYS A 93 6.74 0.31 9.43
C LYS A 93 7.11 0.58 7.97
N TRP A 94 6.37 0.05 7.03
CA TRP A 94 6.55 0.32 5.60
C TRP A 94 5.70 1.53 5.21
N GLU A 95 6.33 2.53 4.60
CA GLU A 95 5.70 3.77 4.16
C GLU A 95 6.19 4.07 2.74
N ARG A 96 5.91 3.15 1.82
CA ARG A 96 6.36 3.24 0.43
C ARG A 96 5.39 4.08 -0.39
N ASP A 97 5.95 4.84 -1.33
CA ASP A 97 5.17 5.52 -2.36
C ASP A 97 5.22 4.70 -3.66
N LEU A 98 4.06 4.48 -4.26
CA LEU A 98 3.91 3.67 -5.46
C LEU A 98 4.58 4.31 -6.68
N ASP A 99 4.42 5.62 -6.86
CA ASP A 99 4.92 6.33 -8.05
C ASP A 99 6.43 6.61 -7.95
N ILE A 100 7.01 6.61 -6.75
CA ILE A 100 8.47 6.53 -6.54
C ILE A 100 8.99 5.11 -6.84
N ASP A 101 8.35 4.07 -6.31
CA ASP A 101 8.80 2.69 -6.52
C ASP A 101 8.76 2.29 -8.01
N LEU A 102 7.68 2.60 -8.72
CA LEU A 102 7.54 2.26 -10.14
C LEU A 102 8.52 3.05 -11.02
N ARG A 103 8.82 4.31 -10.67
CA ARG A 103 9.88 5.09 -11.31
C ARG A 103 11.25 4.46 -11.10
N ASP A 104 11.59 4.08 -9.87
CA ASP A 104 12.85 3.39 -9.56
C ASP A 104 12.98 2.05 -10.30
N MET A 105 11.89 1.29 -10.42
CA MET A 105 11.83 0.08 -11.26
C MET A 105 12.12 0.41 -12.73
N LYS A 106 11.47 1.43 -13.31
CA LYS A 106 11.66 1.75 -14.73
C LYS A 106 13.02 2.42 -15.04
N GLU A 107 13.49 3.31 -14.18
CA GLU A 107 14.69 4.13 -14.41
C GLU A 107 15.97 3.48 -13.90
N ARG A 108 15.99 2.93 -12.68
CA ARG A 108 17.21 2.34 -12.09
C ARG A 108 17.39 0.89 -12.53
N HIS A 109 16.34 0.08 -12.42
CA HIS A 109 16.40 -1.36 -12.70
C HIS A 109 16.11 -1.72 -14.17
N ARG A 110 15.54 -0.75 -14.93
CA ARG A 110 15.13 -0.88 -16.34
C ARG A 110 14.08 -1.97 -16.55
N VAL A 111 13.10 -2.08 -15.65
CA VAL A 111 12.04 -3.09 -15.74
C VAL A 111 11.16 -2.85 -16.97
N ASP A 112 10.82 -3.94 -17.65
CA ASP A 112 9.94 -3.94 -18.83
C ASP A 112 8.60 -4.61 -18.53
N VAL A 113 8.61 -5.65 -17.69
CA VAL A 113 7.43 -6.43 -17.30
C VAL A 113 7.39 -6.59 -15.79
N VAL A 114 6.23 -6.31 -15.18
CA VAL A 114 5.94 -6.60 -13.78
C VAL A 114 4.96 -7.78 -13.72
N VAL A 115 5.30 -8.80 -12.94
CA VAL A 115 4.40 -9.91 -12.60
C VAL A 115 3.95 -9.71 -11.15
N CYS A 116 2.65 -9.49 -10.96
CA CYS A 116 2.04 -9.35 -9.64
C CYS A 116 1.34 -10.66 -9.29
N LEU A 117 1.81 -11.34 -8.24
CA LEU A 117 1.24 -12.58 -7.74
C LEU A 117 0.14 -12.36 -6.68
N LEU A 118 -0.15 -11.11 -6.33
CA LEU A 118 -1.14 -10.77 -5.31
C LEU A 118 -2.53 -10.59 -5.92
N SER A 119 -3.55 -11.07 -5.21
CA SER A 119 -4.93 -10.69 -5.52
C SER A 119 -5.16 -9.19 -5.24
N PRO A 120 -6.21 -8.60 -5.83
CA PRO A 120 -6.67 -7.27 -5.45
C PRO A 120 -7.05 -7.13 -3.97
N ALA A 121 -7.25 -8.24 -3.23
CA ALA A 121 -7.51 -8.21 -1.79
C ALA A 121 -6.21 -8.07 -0.97
N GLU A 122 -5.16 -8.82 -1.33
CA GLU A 122 -3.86 -8.74 -0.67
C GLU A 122 -3.15 -7.41 -0.95
N LEU A 123 -3.26 -6.86 -2.17
CA LEU A 123 -2.81 -5.49 -2.45
C LEU A 123 -3.45 -4.46 -1.49
N ARG A 124 -4.72 -4.64 -1.12
CA ARG A 124 -5.41 -3.76 -0.16
C ARG A 124 -4.99 -4.01 1.29
N SER A 125 -4.71 -5.25 1.70
CA SER A 125 -4.22 -5.55 3.07
C SER A 125 -2.77 -5.09 3.27
N LEU A 126 -1.97 -5.06 2.20
CA LEU A 126 -0.66 -4.40 2.15
C LEU A 126 -0.73 -2.87 2.05
N GLY A 127 -1.92 -2.25 2.07
CA GLY A 127 -2.09 -0.79 2.03
C GLY A 127 -1.74 -0.14 0.68
N VAL A 128 -1.60 -0.91 -0.40
CA VAL A 128 -1.28 -0.40 -1.74
C VAL A 128 -2.49 0.36 -2.30
N ARG A 129 -2.23 1.42 -3.06
CA ARG A 129 -3.27 2.23 -3.71
C ARG A 129 -4.09 1.39 -4.71
N ARG A 130 -5.37 1.74 -4.85
CA ARG A 130 -6.32 1.04 -5.73
C ARG A 130 -6.00 1.16 -7.23
N ASP A 131 -5.25 2.19 -7.61
CA ASP A 131 -4.81 2.45 -8.99
C ASP A 131 -3.53 1.68 -9.39
N TYR A 132 -3.04 0.76 -8.54
CA TYR A 132 -1.82 -0.04 -8.77
C TYR A 132 -1.62 -0.47 -10.24
N CYS A 133 -2.61 -1.15 -10.83
CA CYS A 133 -2.49 -1.68 -12.19
C CYS A 133 -2.37 -0.57 -13.25
N GLU A 134 -3.05 0.55 -13.03
CA GLU A 134 -3.02 1.71 -13.92
C GLU A 134 -1.68 2.46 -13.80
N SER A 135 -1.15 2.62 -12.58
CA SER A 135 0.17 3.24 -12.35
C SER A 135 1.32 2.44 -12.96
N VAL A 136 1.30 1.09 -12.90
CA VAL A 136 2.32 0.24 -13.56
C VAL A 136 2.34 0.50 -15.08
N VAL A 137 1.17 0.51 -15.72
CA VAL A 137 1.05 0.72 -17.18
C VAL A 137 1.42 2.17 -17.55
N LYS A 138 0.97 3.17 -16.78
CA LYS A 138 1.38 4.59 -16.93
C LYS A 138 2.89 4.79 -16.78
N SER A 139 3.57 3.95 -16.00
CA SER A 139 5.04 3.95 -15.83
C SER A 139 5.80 3.30 -16.99
N GLY A 140 5.12 2.94 -18.09
CA GLY A 140 5.75 2.34 -19.27
C GLY A 140 6.23 0.89 -19.04
N MET A 141 5.54 0.14 -18.19
CA MET A 141 5.79 -1.28 -17.93
C MET A 141 4.57 -2.12 -18.33
N GLU A 142 4.83 -3.29 -18.89
CA GLU A 142 3.81 -4.33 -19.09
C GLU A 142 3.45 -4.94 -17.73
N LEU A 143 2.16 -5.19 -17.47
CA LEU A 143 1.69 -5.82 -16.24
C LEU A 143 1.06 -7.17 -16.54
N ILE A 144 1.49 -8.19 -15.81
CA ILE A 144 0.88 -9.52 -15.77
C ILE A 144 0.34 -9.72 -14.35
N MET A 145 -0.98 -9.85 -14.23
CA MET A 145 -1.65 -10.24 -12.98
C MET A 145 -1.85 -11.76 -13.00
N HIS A 146 -1.33 -12.46 -12.00
CA HIS A 146 -1.58 -13.90 -11.81
C HIS A 146 -1.65 -14.21 -10.31
N PRO A 147 -2.80 -13.95 -9.66
CA PRO A 147 -2.94 -14.14 -8.22
C PRO A 147 -2.70 -15.58 -7.76
N ILE A 148 -1.87 -15.76 -6.74
CA ILE A 148 -1.66 -17.01 -6.00
C ILE A 148 -1.84 -16.67 -4.51
N ILE A 149 -2.62 -17.49 -3.79
CA ILE A 149 -2.92 -17.27 -2.36
C ILE A 149 -1.63 -17.35 -1.52
N GLU A 150 -1.42 -16.42 -0.57
CA GLU A 150 -0.25 -16.43 0.32
C GLU A 150 -0.06 -17.83 0.97
N MET A 151 1.16 -18.38 0.85
CA MET A 151 1.57 -19.74 1.28
C MET A 151 0.94 -20.94 0.54
N ALA A 152 0.15 -20.74 -0.52
CA ALA A 152 -0.37 -21.82 -1.36
C ALA A 152 0.50 -22.13 -2.59
N ALA A 153 0.24 -23.27 -3.23
CA ALA A 153 0.58 -23.48 -4.65
C ALA A 153 -0.51 -22.82 -5.53
N PRO A 154 -0.27 -22.60 -6.84
CA PRO A 154 -1.33 -22.21 -7.76
C PRO A 154 -2.44 -23.26 -7.81
N ASP A 155 -3.70 -22.83 -7.69
CA ASP A 155 -4.87 -23.72 -7.74
C ASP A 155 -5.02 -24.41 -9.11
N ASP A 156 -4.56 -23.75 -10.19
CA ASP A 156 -4.45 -24.33 -11.52
C ASP A 156 -2.99 -24.32 -12.02
N ILE A 157 -2.46 -25.53 -12.22
CA ILE A 157 -1.14 -25.78 -12.79
C ILE A 157 -1.08 -25.43 -14.29
N GLY A 158 -2.22 -25.44 -15.00
CA GLY A 158 -2.34 -24.99 -16.39
C GLY A 158 -2.00 -23.51 -16.53
N SER A 159 -2.77 -22.64 -15.88
CA SER A 159 -2.54 -21.19 -15.87
C SER A 159 -1.16 -20.82 -15.29
N ALA A 160 -0.68 -21.55 -14.26
CA ALA A 160 0.67 -21.34 -13.74
C ALA A 160 1.76 -21.68 -14.77
N ARG A 161 1.56 -22.73 -15.58
CA ARG A 161 2.43 -23.06 -16.71
C ARG A 161 2.36 -22.00 -17.80
N GLU A 162 1.18 -21.48 -18.13
CA GLU A 162 1.03 -20.38 -19.09
C GLU A 162 1.77 -19.11 -18.64
N LEU A 163 1.73 -18.78 -17.34
CA LEU A 163 2.56 -17.70 -16.77
C LEU A 163 4.05 -17.96 -16.98
N VAL A 164 4.53 -19.17 -16.69
CA VAL A 164 5.95 -19.54 -16.85
C VAL A 164 6.37 -19.45 -18.31
N GLU A 165 5.58 -20.00 -19.24
CA GLU A 165 5.84 -19.93 -20.68
C GLU A 165 5.83 -18.47 -21.18
N ARG A 166 4.92 -17.62 -20.69
CA ARG A 166 4.92 -16.18 -20.98
C ARG A 166 6.18 -15.49 -20.46
N VAL A 167 6.56 -15.71 -19.20
CA VAL A 167 7.77 -15.12 -18.60
C VAL A 167 9.03 -15.55 -19.35
N VAL A 168 9.17 -16.84 -19.69
CA VAL A 168 10.27 -17.35 -20.52
C VAL A 168 10.28 -16.69 -21.91
N GLY A 169 9.11 -16.51 -22.52
CA GLY A 169 8.96 -15.80 -23.80
C GLY A 169 9.40 -14.33 -23.76
N GLU A 170 9.13 -13.62 -22.67
CA GLU A 170 9.62 -12.24 -22.50
C GLU A 170 11.12 -12.17 -22.19
N LEU A 171 11.65 -13.10 -21.38
CA LEU A 171 13.09 -13.21 -21.13
C LEU A 171 13.88 -13.52 -22.42
N ALA A 172 13.34 -14.37 -23.29
CA ALA A 172 13.93 -14.70 -24.59
C ALA A 172 13.99 -13.49 -25.56
N LYS A 173 13.05 -12.55 -25.44
CA LYS A 173 13.06 -11.25 -26.15
C LYS A 173 14.06 -10.25 -25.56
N GLY A 174 14.76 -10.62 -24.49
CA GLY A 174 15.72 -9.76 -23.80
C GLY A 174 15.13 -8.82 -22.75
N LYS A 175 13.83 -8.92 -22.46
CA LYS A 175 13.18 -8.05 -21.45
C LYS A 175 13.67 -8.32 -20.04
N ARG A 176 13.49 -7.32 -19.18
CA ARG A 176 13.69 -7.39 -17.73
C ARG A 176 12.35 -7.59 -17.04
N VAL A 177 12.12 -8.81 -16.58
CA VAL A 177 10.91 -9.22 -15.87
C VAL A 177 11.18 -9.15 -14.36
N VAL A 178 10.27 -8.52 -13.62
CA VAL A 178 10.30 -8.52 -12.15
C VAL A 178 9.00 -9.08 -11.62
N MET A 179 9.11 -10.04 -10.70
CA MET A 179 7.99 -10.69 -10.04
C MET A 179 7.94 -10.26 -8.55
N HIS A 180 6.74 -10.13 -7.99
CA HIS A 180 6.58 -9.76 -6.58
C HIS A 180 5.34 -10.35 -5.91
N CYS A 181 5.42 -10.35 -4.58
CA CYS A 181 4.35 -10.48 -3.60
C CYS A 181 4.62 -9.54 -2.39
#